data_AF-A0A7C5LBR3-F1
#
_entry.id   AF-A0A7C5LBR3-F1
#
_cell.length_a   1.000
_cell.length_b   1.000
_cell.length_c   1.000
_cell.angle_alpha   90.00
_cell.angle_beta   90.00
_cell.angle_gamma   90.00
#
_symmetry.space_group_name_H-M   'P 1'
#
loop_
_entity.id
_entity.type
_entity.pdbx_description
1 polymer ?
#
loop_
_entity_poly.entity_id
_entity_poly.type
_entity_poly.pdbx_seq_one_letter_code
_entity_poly.pdbx_strand_id
1 'polypeptide(L)' 'MGISKEQEELYKKTLEDVRSQLSAIDAEVEKELQRVRQTLAELQEKKKSLKMVYEGIAKLLGIESDLEEESADTSLPKV' A
#
# COMPACT_ATOMS: atom_id res chain seq x y z
N MET A 1 -44.55 17.93 -13.93
CA MET A 1 -43.48 18.55 -14.75
C MET A 1 -42.33 17.58 -14.79
N GLY A 2 -41.93 17.13 -15.99
CA GLY A 2 -40.72 16.33 -16.20
C GLY A 2 -39.54 17.25 -16.53
N ILE A 3 -38.33 16.75 -16.31
CA ILE A 3 -37.10 17.41 -16.75
C ILE A 3 -37.11 17.58 -18.28
N SER A 4 -36.58 18.71 -18.76
CA SER A 4 -36.44 18.95 -20.20
C SER A 4 -35.35 18.05 -20.80
N LYS A 5 -35.36 17.88 -22.13
CA LYS A 5 -34.32 17.11 -22.83
C LYS A 5 -32.91 17.67 -22.60
N GLU A 6 -32.76 18.99 -22.56
CA GLU A 6 -31.48 19.65 -22.25
C GLU A 6 -31.01 19.36 -20.82
N GLN A 7 -31.94 19.34 -19.86
CA GLN A 7 -31.62 18.95 -18.48
C GLN A 7 -31.20 17.47 -18.41
N GLU A 8 -31.88 16.60 -19.14
CA GLU A 8 -31.53 15.18 -19.22
C GLU A 8 -30.12 14.96 -19.80
N GLU A 9 -29.77 15.67 -20.88
CA GLU A 9 -28.43 15.61 -21.48
C GLU A 9 -27.34 16.13 -20.52
N LEU A 10 -27.59 17.24 -19.83
CA LEU A 10 -26.68 17.79 -18.84
C LEU A 10 -26.44 16.81 -17.67
N TYR A 11 -27.49 16.15 -17.18
CA TYR A 11 -27.36 15.16 -16.11
C TYR A 11 -26.60 13.92 -16.57
N LYS A 12 -26.83 13.44 -17.81
CA LYS A 12 -26.06 12.33 -18.39
C LYS A 12 -24.58 12.65 -18.49
N LYS A 13 -24.24 13.85 -18.96
CA LYS A 13 -22.85 14.31 -19.04
C LYS A 13 -22.21 14.39 -17.65
N THR A 14 -22.91 15.01 -16.69
CA THR A 14 -22.44 15.10 -15.30
C THR A 14 -22.20 13.71 -14.69
N LEU A 15 -23.08 12.74 -14.96
CA LEU A 15 -22.91 11.37 -14.49
C LEU A 15 -21.66 10.70 -15.09
N GLU A 16 -21.40 10.92 -16.37
CA GLU A 16 -20.21 10.39 -17.04
C GLU A 16 -18.93 11.02 -16.48
N ASP A 17 -18.93 12.33 -16.26
CA ASP A 17 -17.82 13.06 -15.66
C ASP A 17 -17.52 12.56 -14.24
N VAL A 18 -18.56 12.37 -13.40
CA VAL A 18 -18.42 11.83 -12.04
C VAL A 18 -17.89 10.40 -12.08
N ARG A 19 -18.37 9.57 -13.02
CA ARG A 19 -17.88 8.19 -13.18
C ARG A 19 -16.40 8.16 -13.56
N SER A 20 -15.96 9.08 -14.43
CA SER A 20 -14.55 9.22 -14.78
C SER A 20 -13.71 9.65 -13.57
N GLN A 21 -14.22 10.57 -12.74
CA GLN A 21 -13.53 11.00 -11.53
C GLN A 21 -13.39 9.86 -10.50
N LEU A 22 -14.45 9.07 -10.31
CA LEU A 22 -14.40 7.89 -9.44
C LEU A 22 -13.34 6.89 -9.91
N SER A 23 -13.31 6.58 -11.21
CA SER A 23 -12.30 5.68 -11.77
C SER A 23 -10.87 6.22 -11.63
N ALA A 24 -10.69 7.55 -11.67
CA ALA A 24 -9.39 8.16 -11.45
C ALA A 24 -8.94 8.04 -9.99
N ILE A 25 -9.87 8.21 -9.04
CA ILE A 25 -9.62 8.00 -7.62
C ILE A 25 -9.22 6.55 -7.35
N ASP A 26 -9.94 5.58 -7.92
CA ASP A 26 -9.61 4.15 -7.75
C ASP A 26 -8.19 3.83 -8.25
N ALA A 27 -7.80 4.40 -9.39
CA ALA A 27 -6.45 4.24 -9.93
C ALA A 27 -5.37 4.90 -9.04
N GLU A 28 -5.68 6.04 -8.42
CA GLU A 28 -4.78 6.70 -7.48
C GLU A 28 -4.61 5.89 -6.19
N VAL A 29 -5.71 5.34 -5.66
CA VAL A 29 -5.68 4.44 -4.49
C VAL A 29 -4.78 3.23 -4.76
N GLU A 30 -4.94 2.57 -5.90
CA GLU A 30 -4.11 1.40 -6.24
C GLU A 30 -2.62 1.75 -6.36
N LYS A 31 -2.32 2.91 -6.94
CA LYS A 31 -0.94 3.41 -7.05
C LYS A 31 -0.31 3.68 -5.68
N GLU A 32 -1.05 4.30 -4.75
CA GLU A 32 -0.54 4.52 -3.40
C GLU A 32 -0.39 3.21 -2.62
N LEU A 33 -1.31 2.26 -2.78
CA LEU A 33 -1.17 0.91 -2.21
C LEU A 33 0.11 0.23 -2.69
N GLN A 34 0.43 0.31 -3.99
CA GLN A 34 1.66 -0.25 -4.53
C GLN A 34 2.90 0.40 -3.90
N ARG A 35 2.90 1.73 -3.72
CA ARG A 35 4.00 2.46 -3.06
C ARG A 35 4.17 2.04 -1.60
N VAL A 36 3.08 1.89 -0.87
CA VAL A 36 3.12 1.39 0.52
C VAL A 36 3.70 -0.02 0.56
N ARG A 37 3.28 -0.92 -0.34
CA ARG A 37 3.84 -2.28 -0.44
C ARG A 37 5.34 -2.26 -0.70
N GLN A 38 5.82 -1.43 -1.62
CA GLN A 38 7.25 -1.28 -1.90
C GLN A 38 8.01 -0.77 -0.66
N THR A 39 7.48 0.28 -0.02
CA THR A 39 8.10 0.86 1.19
C THR A 39 8.20 -0.16 2.31
N LEU A 40 7.16 -0.98 2.51
CA LEU A 40 7.17 -2.05 3.51
C LEU A 40 8.23 -3.12 3.19
N ALA A 41 8.36 -3.53 1.93
CA ALA A 41 9.38 -4.48 1.51
C ALA A 41 10.80 -3.94 1.78
N GLU A 42 11.06 -2.68 1.43
CA GLU A 42 12.36 -2.04 1.69
C GLU A 42 12.66 -1.93 3.20
N LEU A 43 11.66 -1.61 4.03
CA LEU A 43 11.82 -1.56 5.48
C LEU A 43 12.10 -2.94 6.08
N GLN A 44 11.43 -3.99 5.58
CA GLN A 44 11.68 -5.37 6.01
C GLN A 44 13.09 -5.82 5.63
N GLU A 45 13.55 -5.50 4.42
CA GLU A 45 14.91 -5.82 3.99
C GLU A 45 15.96 -5.10 4.85
N LYS A 46 15.78 -3.80 5.11
CA LYS A 46 16.64 -3.03 6.02
C LYS A 46 16.68 -3.64 7.42
N LYS A 47 15.51 -3.98 7.98
CA LYS A 47 15.40 -4.63 9.29
C LYS A 47 16.18 -5.94 9.31
N LYS A 48 15.99 -6.80 8.29
CA LYS A 48 16.71 -8.07 8.15
C LYS A 48 18.23 -7.86 8.08
N SER A 49 18.69 -6.91 7.28
CA SER A 49 20.12 -6.60 7.17
C SER A 49 20.69 -6.16 8.52
N LEU A 50 19.98 -5.33 9.28
CA LEU A 50 20.41 -4.89 10.59
C LEU A 50 20.43 -6.03 11.62
N LYS A 51 19.44 -6.94 11.58
CA LYS A 51 19.45 -8.16 12.41
C LYS A 51 20.70 -9.01 12.13
N MET A 52 21.03 -9.25 10.86
CA MET A 52 22.22 -10.01 10.49
C MET A 52 23.52 -9.36 10.99
N VAL A 53 23.61 -8.03 10.93
CA VAL A 53 24.75 -7.28 11.48
C VAL A 53 24.81 -7.43 13.00
N TYR A 54 23.68 -7.27 13.69
CA TYR A 54 23.60 -7.44 15.14
C TYR A 54 24.05 -8.84 15.58
N GLU A 55 23.50 -9.88 14.96
CA GLU A 55 23.86 -11.27 15.25
C GLU A 55 25.35 -11.54 15.00
N GLY A 56 25.90 -10.99 13.91
CA GLY A 56 27.32 -11.08 13.61
C GLY A 56 28.18 -10.44 14.72
N ILE A 57 27.82 -9.25 15.19
CA ILE A 57 28.52 -8.54 16.27
C ILE A 57 28.35 -9.28 17.60
N ALA A 58 27.14 -9.72 17.95
CA ALA A 58 26.85 -10.47 19.17
C ALA A 58 27.72 -11.74 19.24
N LYS A 59 27.82 -12.48 18.13
CA LYS A 59 28.67 -13.66 18.01
C LYS A 59 30.16 -13.35 18.20
N LEU A 60 30.66 -12.24 17.65
CA LEU A 60 32.05 -11.80 17.84
C LEU A 60 32.34 -11.43 19.30
N LEU A 61 31.35 -10.89 20.00
CA LEU A 61 31.44 -10.50 21.42
C LEU A 61 31.15 -11.68 22.38
N GLY A 62 30.73 -12.84 21.87
CA GLY A 62 30.32 -13.97 22.69
C GLY A 62 28.99 -13.76 23.44
N ILE A 63 28.15 -12.84 22.96
CA ILE A 63 26.83 -12.54 23.51
C ILE A 63 25.80 -13.43 22.79
N GLU A 64 24.90 -14.04 23.56
CA GLU A 64 23.77 -14.80 23.00
C GLU A 64 22.73 -13.81 22.43
N SER A 65 22.33 -14.02 21.17
CA SER A 65 21.36 -13.15 20.50
C SER A 65 19.96 -13.37 21.08
N ASP A 66 19.31 -12.28 21.48
CA ASP A 66 17.95 -12.22 22.01
C ASP A 66 16.91 -11.81 20.95
N LEU A 67 17.31 -11.68 19.69
CA LEU A 67 16.40 -11.34 18.61
C LEU A 67 15.53 -12.54 18.20
N GLU A 68 14.21 -12.36 18.24
CA GLU A 68 13.26 -13.35 17.70
C GLU A 68 13.36 -13.45 16.16
N GLU A 69 13.31 -14.69 15.66
CA GLU A 69 13.05 -14.97 14.25
C GLU A 69 11.61 -14.57 13.92
N GLU A 70 11.43 -13.59 13.03
CA GLU A 70 10.10 -13.17 12.61
C GLU A 70 9.54 -14.17 11.61
N SER A 71 8.41 -14.79 11.96
CA SER A 71 7.52 -15.43 11.01
C SER A 71 7.03 -14.39 10.02
N ALA A 72 7.16 -14.70 8.73
CA ALA A 72 6.72 -13.85 7.64
C ALA A 72 5.18 -13.79 7.57
N ASP A 73 4.53 -13.12 8.53
CA ASP A 73 3.13 -12.78 8.41
C ASP A 73 2.93 -11.29 8.65
N THR A 74 3.13 -10.55 7.55
CA THR A 74 2.53 -9.22 7.40
C THR A 74 1.36 -9.40 6.45
N SER A 75 0.24 -9.84 7.01
CA SER A 75 -1.06 -9.89 6.35
C SER A 75 -1.51 -8.48 5.97
N LEU A 76 -0.91 -7.95 4.90
CA LEU A 76 -1.50 -6.86 4.15
C LEU A 76 -2.82 -7.38 3.60
N PRO A 77 -3.96 -6.68 3.83
CA PRO A 77 -5.21 -7.07 3.20
C PRO A 77 -4.99 -7.15 1.69
N LYS A 78 -5.30 -8.32 1.13
CA LYS A 78 -5.55 -8.47 -0.30
C LYS A 78 -6.92 -7.84 -0.51
N VAL A 79 -6.95 -6.61 -1.01
CA VAL A 79 -8.13 -6.06 -1.67
C VAL A 79 -8.22 -6.71 -3.04
#